data_AF-A0A2K1IRS8-F1
#
_entry.id   AF-A0A2K1IRS8-F1
#
_cell.length_a   1.000
_cell.length_b   1.000
_cell.length_c   1.000
_cell.angle_alpha   90.00
_cell.angle_beta   90.00
_cell.angle_gamma   90.00
#
_symmetry.space_group_name_H-M   'P 1'
#
loop_
_entity.id
_entity.type
_entity.pdbx_description
1 polymer ?
#
loop_
_entity_poly.entity_id
_entity_poly.type
_entity_poly.pdbx_seq_one_letter_code
_entity_poly.pdbx_strand_id
1 'polypeptide(L)'
;MGCNCSKTPPPEEFRKAVGTWRGTNSEGATVTFVLFSEGSFYYARESGSTKVSYQGPINKWSGGNFDSKPCCFCSWHFELDKPVDGPDGLTMEVNGVRLNYAGIPSVIA
;
A
#
# COMPACT_ATOMS: atom_id res chain seq x y z
N MET A 1 -26.84 -1.94 10.63
CA MET A 1 -25.42 -1.61 10.86
C MET A 1 -24.74 -1.43 9.51
N GLY A 2 -24.34 -0.20 9.17
CA GLY A 2 -23.63 0.08 7.91
C GLY A 2 -22.16 -0.30 8.03
N CYS A 3 -21.63 -1.00 7.03
CA CYS A 3 -20.19 -1.19 6.88
C CYS A 3 -19.57 0.20 6.69
N ASN A 4 -18.78 0.66 7.66
CA ASN A 4 -18.22 2.01 7.63
C ASN A 4 -16.98 2.02 6.71
N CYS A 5 -17.21 2.19 5.41
CA CYS A 5 -16.19 2.29 4.36
C CYS A 5 -15.47 3.65 4.37
N SER A 6 -15.32 4.26 5.54
CA SER A 6 -14.64 5.55 5.69
C SER A 6 -13.20 5.42 5.22
N LYS A 7 -12.79 6.34 4.35
CA LYS A 7 -11.40 6.49 3.95
C LYS A 7 -10.69 7.35 4.98
N THR A 8 -9.61 6.82 5.54
CA THR A 8 -8.75 7.52 6.48
C THR A 8 -7.45 7.85 5.74
N PRO A 9 -7.23 9.12 5.37
CA PRO A 9 -6.02 9.57 4.70
C PRO A 9 -4.75 9.17 5.45
N PRO A 10 -3.60 9.03 4.76
CA PRO A 10 -2.32 8.82 5.42
C PRO A 10 -2.01 9.93 6.42
N PRO A 11 -1.49 9.60 7.61
CA PRO A 11 -1.03 10.61 8.57
C PRO A 11 0.17 11.38 7.98
N GLU A 12 0.51 12.51 8.60
CA GLU A 12 1.48 13.47 8.04
C GLU A 12 2.84 12.81 7.73
N GLU A 13 3.31 11.95 8.62
CA GLU A 13 4.57 11.22 8.49
C GLU A 13 4.58 10.21 7.33
N PHE A 14 3.42 9.80 6.82
CA PHE A 14 3.25 8.92 5.65
C PHE A 14 2.81 9.67 4.38
N ARG A 15 2.76 11.01 4.38
CA ARG A 15 2.44 11.76 3.15
C ARG A 15 3.43 11.51 2.01
N LYS A 16 4.71 11.29 2.33
CA LYS A 16 5.74 10.90 1.35
C LYS A 16 5.53 9.48 0.80
N ALA A 17 4.71 8.66 1.47
CA ALA A 17 4.37 7.31 1.00
C ALA A 17 3.30 7.33 -0.11
N VAL A 18 2.62 8.46 -0.34
CA VAL A 18 1.65 8.59 -1.43
C VAL A 18 2.37 8.46 -2.76
N GLY A 19 1.99 7.46 -3.55
CA GLY A 19 2.81 7.02 -4.66
C GLY A 19 2.52 5.61 -5.11
N THR A 20 3.08 5.26 -6.26
CA THR A 20 3.25 3.90 -6.73
C THR A 20 4.63 3.40 -6.33
N TRP A 21 4.68 2.17 -5.84
CA TRP A 21 5.84 1.50 -5.30
C TRP A 21 5.95 0.13 -5.95
N ARG A 22 7.16 -0.26 -6.34
CA ARG A 22 7.39 -1.56 -7.00
C ARG A 22 8.68 -2.21 -6.51
N GLY A 23 8.63 -3.52 -6.36
CA GLY A 23 9.79 -4.31 -5.97
C GLY A 23 9.56 -5.78 -6.27
N THR A 24 10.49 -6.59 -5.78
CA THR A 24 10.43 -8.05 -5.92
C THR A 24 10.65 -8.65 -4.54
N ASN A 25 9.79 -9.58 -4.14
CA ASN A 25 9.96 -10.27 -2.86
C ASN A 25 11.02 -11.38 -2.96
N SER A 26 11.33 -12.03 -1.83
CA SER A 26 12.32 -13.11 -1.74
C SER A 26 12.00 -14.33 -2.61
N GLU A 27 10.74 -14.50 -3.01
CA GLU A 27 10.28 -15.59 -3.89
C GLU A 27 10.34 -15.22 -5.38
N GLY A 28 10.85 -14.03 -5.73
CA GLY A 28 10.91 -13.56 -7.12
C GLY A 28 9.60 -12.99 -7.65
N ALA A 29 8.57 -12.83 -6.81
CA ALA A 29 7.29 -12.25 -7.21
C ALA A 29 7.40 -10.72 -7.28
N THR A 30 6.91 -10.12 -8.37
CA THR A 30 6.76 -8.66 -8.48
C THR A 30 5.67 -8.20 -7.54
N VAL A 31 5.98 -7.24 -6.66
CA VAL A 31 5.04 -6.57 -5.78
C VAL A 31 4.83 -5.14 -6.27
N THR A 32 3.58 -4.74 -6.44
CA THR A 32 3.16 -3.36 -6.71
C THR A 32 2.26 -2.89 -5.59
N PHE A 33 2.58 -1.74 -5.01
CA PHE A 33 1.78 -1.10 -3.99
C PHE A 33 1.51 0.35 -4.39
N VAL A 34 0.29 0.82 -4.18
CA VAL A 34 -0.10 2.21 -4.41
C VAL A 34 -0.79 2.71 -3.18
N LEU A 35 -0.33 3.85 -2.66
CA LEU A 35 -1.02 4.57 -1.59
C LEU A 35 -1.58 5.86 -2.17
N PHE A 36 -2.88 6.07 -1.99
CA PHE A 36 -3.57 7.27 -2.46
C PHE A 36 -3.78 8.27 -1.32
N SER A 37 -3.67 9.56 -1.64
CA SER A 37 -3.79 10.64 -0.66
C SER A 37 -5.14 10.71 0.03
N GLU A 38 -6.22 10.26 -0.62
CA GLU A 38 -7.56 10.26 -0.03
C GLU A 38 -7.82 9.11 0.95
N GLY A 39 -6.83 8.25 1.23
CA GLY A 39 -6.97 7.15 2.18
C GLY A 39 -7.48 5.86 1.56
N SER A 40 -7.01 5.55 0.35
CA SER A 40 -7.21 4.25 -0.29
C SER A 40 -5.86 3.66 -0.69
N PHE A 41 -5.82 2.37 -1.01
CA PHE A 41 -4.60 1.71 -1.48
C PHE A 41 -4.91 0.65 -2.53
N TYR A 42 -3.88 0.28 -3.28
CA TYR A 42 -3.84 -0.90 -4.14
C TYR A 42 -2.60 -1.72 -3.79
N TYR A 43 -2.74 -3.03 -3.75
CA TYR A 43 -1.65 -3.98 -3.58
C TYR A 43 -1.80 -5.08 -4.62
N ALA A 44 -0.72 -5.46 -5.28
CA ALA A 44 -0.68 -6.62 -6.16
C ALA A 44 0.64 -7.37 -6.02
N ARG A 45 0.54 -8.69 -6.07
CA ARG A 45 1.66 -9.62 -6.13
C ARG A 45 1.49 -10.52 -7.34
N GLU A 46 2.52 -10.59 -8.17
CA GLU A 46 2.53 -11.35 -9.42
C GLU A 46 3.74 -12.28 -9.46
N SER A 47 3.53 -13.57 -9.66
CA SER A 47 4.57 -14.59 -9.81
C SER A 47 4.24 -15.49 -10.99
N GLY A 48 5.03 -15.39 -12.06
CA GLY A 48 4.72 -16.04 -13.34
C GLY A 48 3.35 -15.62 -13.85
N SER A 49 2.45 -16.59 -14.05
CA SER A 49 1.08 -16.35 -14.51
C SER A 49 0.07 -16.08 -13.38
N THR A 50 0.50 -16.18 -12.12
CA THR A 50 -0.39 -16.00 -10.95
C THR A 50 -0.33 -14.56 -10.47
N LYS A 51 -1.48 -13.89 -10.45
CA LYS A 51 -1.63 -12.54 -9.91
C LYS A 51 -2.69 -12.50 -8.81
N VAL A 52 -2.33 -11.93 -7.67
CA VAL A 52 -3.24 -11.63 -6.57
C VAL A 52 -3.22 -10.13 -6.34
N SER A 53 -4.40 -9.49 -6.29
CA SER A 53 -4.50 -8.06 -6.04
C SER A 53 -5.63 -7.71 -5.09
N TYR A 54 -5.41 -6.67 -4.30
CA TYR A 54 -6.36 -6.12 -3.34
C TYR A 54 -6.41 -4.60 -3.48
N GLN A 55 -7.62 -4.05 -3.44
CA GLN A 55 -7.85 -2.61 -3.41
C GLN A 55 -8.93 -2.31 -2.38
N GLY A 56 -8.77 -1.25 -1.60
CA GLY A 56 -9.78 -0.89 -0.62
C GLY A 56 -9.54 0.45 0.07
N PRO A 57 -10.53 0.92 0.83
CA PRO A 57 -10.36 2.06 1.72
C PRO A 57 -9.44 1.67 2.89
N ILE A 58 -8.66 2.63 3.37
CA ILE A 58 -7.96 2.51 4.63
C ILE A 58 -8.91 2.96 5.71
N ASN A 59 -9.25 2.09 6.67
CA ASN A 59 -10.20 2.44 7.72
C ASN A 59 -9.50 3.02 8.95
N LYS A 60 -8.28 2.56 9.26
CA LYS A 60 -7.55 2.95 10.45
C LYS A 60 -6.05 2.86 10.23
N TRP A 61 -5.31 3.82 10.79
CA TRP A 61 -3.85 3.79 10.90
C TRP A 61 -3.42 3.47 12.34
N SER A 62 -2.28 2.83 12.50
CA SER A 62 -1.66 2.53 13.79
C SER A 62 -0.14 2.38 13.65
N GLY A 63 0.62 3.41 14.05
CA GLY A 63 2.08 3.32 14.19
C GLY A 63 2.86 3.02 12.91
N GLY A 64 2.26 3.27 11.74
CA GLY A 64 2.81 2.95 10.42
C GLY A 64 2.03 1.86 9.68
N ASN A 65 1.27 1.06 10.42
CA ASN A 65 0.39 0.06 9.83
C ASN A 65 -0.97 0.65 9.51
N PHE A 66 -1.71 0.00 8.63
CA PHE A 66 -3.11 0.31 8.42
C PHE A 66 -3.98 -0.92 8.22
N ASP A 67 -5.24 -0.78 8.63
CA ASP A 67 -6.29 -1.78 8.45
C ASP A 67 -7.22 -1.36 7.31
N SER A 68 -7.58 -2.34 6.48
CA SER A 68 -8.58 -2.22 5.43
C SER A 68 -9.67 -3.26 5.61
N LYS A 69 -10.92 -2.79 5.58
CA LYS A 69 -12.15 -3.58 5.68
C LYS A 69 -13.03 -3.28 4.47
N PRO A 70 -12.70 -3.86 3.31
CA PRO A 70 -13.49 -3.68 2.09
C PRO A 70 -14.86 -4.39 2.17
N CYS A 71 -15.04 -5.34 3.09
CA CYS A 71 -16.30 -6.04 3.37
C CYS A 71 -16.47 -6.35 4.86
N CYS A 72 -17.72 -6.56 5.32
CA CYS A 72 -18.05 -6.66 6.75
C CYS A 72 -17.39 -7.83 7.51
N PHE A 73 -16.85 -8.82 6.79
CA PHE A 73 -16.13 -9.96 7.37
C PHE A 73 -14.65 -10.04 6.94
N CYS A 74 -14.19 -9.07 6.15
CA CYS A 74 -12.87 -9.07 5.55
C CYS A 74 -12.03 -8.02 6.27
N SER A 75 -10.92 -8.42 6.87
CA SER A 75 -9.94 -7.49 7.43
C SER A 75 -8.59 -7.81 6.84
N TRP A 76 -7.99 -6.80 6.21
CA TRP A 76 -6.63 -6.84 5.72
C TRP A 76 -5.79 -5.91 6.59
N HIS A 77 -4.63 -6.41 7.00
CA HIS A 77 -3.63 -5.64 7.72
C HIS A 77 -2.43 -5.44 6.81
N PHE A 78 -1.93 -4.20 6.75
CA PHE A 78 -0.72 -3.86 6.03
C PHE A 78 0.25 -3.17 6.96
N GLU A 79 1.48 -3.66 6.98
CA GLU A 79 2.61 -3.06 7.68
C GLU A 79 3.38 -2.20 6.71
N LEU A 80 3.49 -0.92 7.03
CA LEU A 80 4.17 0.07 6.20
C LEU A 80 5.24 0.77 7.04
N ASP A 81 6.47 0.68 6.56
CA ASP A 81 7.55 1.49 7.12
C ASP A 81 7.55 2.89 6.53
N LYS A 82 8.12 3.84 7.25
CA LYS A 82 8.29 5.19 6.74
C LYS A 82 9.19 5.14 5.49
N PRO A 83 8.84 5.87 4.42
CA PRO A 83 9.75 6.04 3.29
C PRO A 83 11.11 6.58 3.74
N VAL A 84 12.18 5.92 3.29
CA VAL A 84 13.56 6.31 3.57
C VAL A 84 14.30 6.58 2.26
N ASP A 85 15.15 7.61 2.27
CA ASP A 85 16.06 7.90 1.17
C ASP A 85 17.16 6.82 1.13
N GLY A 86 17.24 6.11 0.01
CA GLY A 86 18.27 5.11 -0.30
C GLY A 86 19.19 5.58 -1.41
N PRO A 87 20.29 4.83 -1.67
CA PRO A 87 21.23 5.14 -2.74
C PRO A 87 20.58 5.15 -4.13
N ASP A 88 19.51 4.36 -4.31
CA ASP A 88 18.76 4.23 -5.56
C ASP A 88 17.46 5.08 -5.58
N GLY A 89 17.28 5.96 -4.59
CA GLY A 89 16.09 6.80 -4.41
C GLY A 89 15.22 6.40 -3.23
N LEU A 90 13.97 6.86 -3.22
CA LEU A 90 13.04 6.66 -2.12
C LEU A 90 12.59 5.19 -2.05
N THR A 91 12.76 4.55 -0.90
CA THR A 91 12.38 3.15 -0.65
C THR A 91 11.45 3.02 0.54
N MET A 92 10.56 2.03 0.52
CA MET A 92 9.59 1.75 1.57
C MET A 92 9.39 0.24 1.71
N GLU A 93 9.21 -0.23 2.93
CA GLU A 93 8.86 -1.62 3.19
C GLU A 93 7.35 -1.77 3.32
N VAL A 94 6.78 -2.76 2.62
CA VAL A 94 5.36 -3.13 2.70
C VAL A 94 5.28 -4.61 2.99
N ASN A 95 4.75 -4.98 4.16
CA ASN A 95 4.64 -6.37 4.63
C ASN A 95 5.97 -7.15 4.51
N GLY A 96 7.09 -6.55 4.91
CA GLY A 96 8.40 -7.20 4.82
C GLY A 96 9.05 -7.17 3.43
N VAL A 97 8.43 -6.52 2.43
CA VAL A 97 8.97 -6.40 1.07
C VAL A 97 9.43 -4.98 0.81
N ARG A 98 10.73 -4.81 0.55
CA ARG A 98 11.30 -3.53 0.14
C ARG A 98 10.88 -3.17 -1.28
N LEU A 99 10.23 -2.03 -1.42
CA LEU A 99 9.76 -1.47 -2.68
C LEU A 99 10.48 -0.14 -2.97
N ASN A 100 10.69 0.13 -4.25
CA ASN A 100 11.23 1.41 -4.74
C ASN A 100 10.10 2.28 -5.25
N TYR A 101 10.24 3.59 -5.08
CA TYR A 101 9.30 4.57 -5.60
C TYR A 101 9.29 4.52 -7.13
N ALA A 102 8.10 4.35 -7.71
CA ALA A 102 7.87 4.21 -9.15
C ALA A 102 7.12 5.41 -9.76
N GLY A 103 6.76 6.42 -8.95
CA GLY A 103 6.09 7.64 -9.40
C GLY A 103 4.80 7.94 -8.63
N ILE A 104 4.16 9.05 -9.00
CA ILE A 104 2.83 9.41 -8.47
C ILE A 104 1.81 8.57 -9.25
N PRO A 105 0.80 7.96 -8.58
CA PRO A 105 -0.28 7.32 -9.29
C PRO A 105 -0.95 8.37 -10.19
N SER A 106 -0.80 8.21 -11.49
CA SER A 106 -1.62 8.93 -12.46
C SER A 106 -3.05 8.49 -12.16
N VAL A 107 -3.80 9.36 -11.48
CA VAL A 107 -5.22 9.18 -11.21
C VAL A 107 -5.85 8.78 -12.54
N ILE A 108 -6.32 7.53 -12.65
CA ILE A 108 -7.27 7.18 -13.69
C ILE A 108 -8.54 7.92 -13.25
N ALA A 109 -8.73 9.09 -13.85
CA ALA A 109 -9.95 9.89 -13.73
C ALA A 109 -11.15 9.11 -14.29
#